data_AF-A0A086PMM7-F1
#
_entry.id   AF-A0A086PMM7-F1
#
_cell.length_a   1.000
_cell.length_b   1.000
_cell.length_c   1.000
_cell.angle_alpha   90.00
_cell.angle_beta   90.00
_cell.angle_gamma   90.00
#
_symmetry.space_group_name_H-M   'P 1'
#
loop_
_entity.id
_entity.type
_entity.pdbx_description
1 polymer ?
#
loop_
_entity_poly.entity_id
_entity_poly.type
_entity_poly.pdbx_seq_one_letter_code
_entity_poly.pdbx_strand_id
1 'polypeptide(L)'
;MAMNAFRFAGDMLHLLSIVLLLLKLRRSKNCVGISCRMQEMYLLVFCSRYVDLLYHFISVYNTAMKLFFIASTAYTVYLIRFKPPISQTYDRRADSFPYEKYLIPPCILLSLVTAEDWSVSEILWAFSIWLECVAILPQLILLQQLREVENLTGNYVAALGAYRFLYILNWVYRYFAESPPYVNYVGWIAGVIQTALYVDFFYYYALSKWYGQKLVLPVHAEV
;
A
#
# COMPACT_ATOMS: atom_id res chain seq x y z
N MET A 1 -16.21 -16.21 -7.72
CA MET A 1 -15.65 -15.10 -8.52
C MET A 1 -14.43 -15.64 -9.26
N ALA A 2 -14.43 -15.59 -10.60
CA ALA A 2 -13.35 -16.19 -11.38
C ALA A 2 -12.05 -15.38 -11.24
N MET A 3 -10.93 -16.08 -11.02
CA MET A 3 -9.59 -15.49 -11.00
C MET A 3 -9.19 -15.15 -12.43
N ASN A 4 -8.89 -13.88 -12.71
CA ASN A 4 -8.30 -13.47 -14.00
C ASN A 4 -6.81 -13.16 -13.83
N ALA A 5 -6.10 -13.07 -14.96
CA ALA A 5 -4.66 -12.87 -14.99
C ALA A 5 -4.22 -11.57 -14.31
N PHE A 6 -4.98 -10.48 -14.48
CA PHE A 6 -4.67 -9.18 -13.88
C PHE A 6 -4.74 -9.24 -12.36
N ARG A 7 -5.79 -9.85 -11.81
CA ARG A 7 -5.95 -10.04 -10.37
C ARG A 7 -4.84 -10.91 -9.80
N PHE A 8 -4.57 -12.06 -10.43
CA PHE A 8 -3.52 -12.96 -9.97
C PHE A 8 -2.15 -12.27 -9.98
N ALA A 9 -1.78 -11.59 -11.07
CA ALA A 9 -0.53 -10.86 -11.18
C ALA A 9 -0.45 -9.70 -10.16
N GLY A 10 -1.57 -8.99 -9.93
CA GLY A 10 -1.67 -7.98 -8.89
C GLY A 10 -1.40 -8.56 -7.49
N ASP A 11 -2.06 -9.65 -7.14
CA ASP A 11 -1.87 -10.31 -5.84
C ASP A 11 -0.43 -10.77 -5.64
N MET A 12 0.21 -11.30 -6.70
CA MET A 12 1.62 -11.69 -6.66
C MET A 12 2.57 -10.50 -6.52
N LEU A 13 2.29 -9.36 -7.17
CA LEU A 13 3.09 -8.14 -7.00
C LEU A 13 2.94 -7.54 -5.61
N HIS A 14 1.74 -7.58 -5.04
CA HIS A 14 1.53 -7.14 -3.66
C HIS A 14 2.31 -8.02 -2.68
N LEU A 15 2.24 -9.36 -2.84
CA LEU A 15 3.05 -10.29 -2.07
C LEU A 15 4.56 -10.02 -2.25
N LEU A 16 5.00 -9.81 -3.49
CA LEU A 16 6.40 -9.50 -3.81
C LEU A 16 6.85 -8.22 -3.10
N SER A 17 6.04 -7.17 -3.07
CA SER A 17 6.38 -5.91 -2.39
C SER A 17 6.70 -6.14 -0.91
N ILE A 18 5.89 -6.94 -0.20
CA ILE A 18 6.09 -7.28 1.22
C ILE A 18 7.37 -8.10 1.39
N VAL A 19 7.58 -9.09 0.53
CA VAL A 19 8.80 -9.91 0.56
C VAL A 19 10.05 -9.05 0.32
N LEU A 20 10.03 -8.16 -0.67
CA LEU A 20 11.14 -7.23 -0.96
C LEU A 20 11.44 -6.32 0.24
N LEU A 21 10.40 -5.80 0.90
CA LEU A 21 10.55 -4.96 2.09
C LEU A 21 11.18 -5.75 3.26
N LEU A 22 10.69 -6.96 3.53
CA LEU A 22 11.27 -7.81 4.57
C LEU A 22 12.71 -8.22 4.26
N LEU A 23 13.02 -8.53 3.00
CA LEU A 23 14.38 -8.80 2.54
C LEU A 23 15.28 -7.58 2.75
N LYS A 24 14.79 -6.36 2.46
CA LYS A 24 15.52 -5.11 2.69
C LYS A 24 15.87 -4.94 4.15
N LEU A 25 14.87 -5.05 5.03
CA LEU A 25 15.09 -4.88 6.47
C LEU A 25 16.03 -5.96 7.03
N ARG A 26 15.92 -7.21 6.57
CA ARG A 26 16.72 -8.32 7.08
C ARG A 26 18.15 -8.36 6.53
N ARG A 27 18.36 -8.00 5.26
CA ARG A 27 19.68 -8.04 4.61
C ARG A 27 20.49 -6.79 4.91
N SER A 28 19.89 -5.61 4.78
CA SER A 28 20.57 -4.33 5.02
C SER A 28 20.66 -3.98 6.51
N LYS A 29 19.91 -4.69 7.37
CA LYS A 29 19.87 -4.50 8.84
C LYS A 29 19.56 -3.06 9.27
N ASN A 30 18.88 -2.30 8.40
CA ASN A 30 18.48 -0.92 8.62
C ASN A 30 17.12 -0.63 7.98
N CYS A 31 16.44 0.42 8.44
CA CYS A 31 15.18 0.91 7.92
C CYS A 31 15.30 2.30 7.26
N VAL A 32 16.50 2.73 6.87
CA VAL A 32 16.70 4.00 6.15
C VAL A 32 15.86 4.02 4.86
N GLY A 33 15.10 5.08 4.66
CA GLY A 33 14.19 5.22 3.51
C GLY A 33 12.93 4.39 3.55
N ILE A 34 12.56 3.81 4.70
CA ILE A 34 11.27 3.15 4.91
C ILE A 34 10.45 3.96 5.91
N SER A 35 9.25 4.38 5.53
CA SER A 35 8.31 5.07 6.41
C SER A 35 7.61 4.07 7.31
N CYS A 36 7.76 4.23 8.63
CA CYS A 36 7.02 3.41 9.59
C CYS A 36 5.54 3.81 9.63
N ARG A 37 5.25 5.10 9.43
CA ARG A 37 3.88 5.63 9.42
C ARG A 37 3.04 5.01 8.31
N MET A 38 3.61 4.85 7.12
CA MET A 38 2.97 4.09 6.05
C MET A 38 2.63 2.66 6.49
N GLN A 39 3.58 1.94 7.11
CA GLN A 39 3.35 0.55 7.54
C GLN A 39 2.27 0.46 8.62
N GLU A 40 2.20 1.43 9.53
CA GLU A 40 1.13 1.55 10.53
C GLU A 40 -0.23 1.76 9.87
N MET A 41 -0.32 2.61 8.83
CA MET A 41 -1.54 2.78 8.05
C MET A 41 -1.95 1.51 7.31
N TYR A 42 -1.01 0.81 6.66
CA TYR A 42 -1.31 -0.48 6.00
C TYR A 42 -1.76 -1.55 7.00
N LEU A 43 -1.22 -1.55 8.22
CA LEU A 43 -1.71 -2.44 9.27
C LEU A 43 -3.15 -2.12 9.64
N LEU A 44 -3.51 -0.84 9.79
CA LEU A 44 -4.91 -0.41 10.01
C LEU A 44 -5.81 -0.81 8.84
N VAL A 45 -5.36 -0.66 7.59
CA VAL A 45 -6.07 -1.11 6.39
C VAL A 45 -6.37 -2.60 6.46
N PHE A 46 -5.37 -3.45 6.72
CA PHE A 46 -5.59 -4.90 6.75
C PHE A 46 -6.44 -5.35 7.93
N CYS A 47 -6.26 -4.75 9.11
CA CYS A 47 -7.08 -5.05 10.28
C CYS A 47 -8.56 -4.67 10.06
N SER A 48 -8.84 -3.52 9.42
CA SER A 48 -10.22 -3.09 9.12
C SER A 48 -10.84 -3.87 7.95
N ARG A 49 -10.05 -4.19 6.92
CA ARG A 49 -10.54 -4.92 5.74
C ARG A 49 -10.86 -6.38 6.01
N TYR A 50 -10.10 -7.03 6.90
CA TYR A 50 -10.17 -8.47 7.13
C TYR A 50 -10.84 -8.83 8.45
N VAL A 51 -11.73 -7.97 8.97
CA VAL A 51 -12.56 -8.28 10.16
C VAL A 51 -13.44 -9.50 9.92
N ASP A 52 -13.77 -9.79 8.66
CA ASP A 52 -14.49 -10.99 8.25
C ASP A 52 -13.78 -12.31 8.58
N LEU A 53 -12.47 -12.30 8.85
CA LEU A 53 -11.74 -13.46 9.38
C LEU A 53 -12.34 -14.02 10.68
N LEU A 54 -13.03 -13.17 11.47
CA LEU A 54 -13.58 -13.56 12.76
C LEU A 54 -14.86 -14.39 12.64
N TYR A 55 -15.58 -14.28 11.53
CA TYR A 55 -16.94 -14.85 11.40
C TYR A 55 -17.23 -15.52 10.05
N HIS A 56 -16.36 -15.38 9.05
CA HIS A 56 -16.60 -15.92 7.71
C HIS A 56 -15.38 -16.65 7.14
N PHE A 57 -15.50 -17.97 6.96
CA PHE A 57 -14.49 -18.79 6.31
C PHE A 57 -14.80 -18.98 4.83
N ILE A 58 -13.93 -18.48 3.96
CA ILE A 58 -14.06 -18.63 2.49
C ILE A 58 -13.28 -19.85 2.00
N SER A 59 -11.98 -19.89 2.30
CA SER A 59 -11.07 -20.98 1.93
C SER A 59 -9.77 -20.88 2.70
N VAL A 60 -9.02 -21.99 2.78
CA VAL A 60 -7.69 -22.02 3.41
C VAL A 60 -6.74 -20.99 2.80
N TYR A 61 -6.73 -20.89 1.46
CA TYR A 61 -5.90 -19.93 0.75
C TYR A 61 -6.26 -18.47 1.12
N ASN A 62 -7.54 -18.12 1.12
CA ASN A 62 -7.98 -16.76 1.46
C ASN A 62 -7.61 -16.39 2.90
N THR A 63 -7.90 -17.28 3.85
CA THR A 63 -7.56 -17.09 5.26
C THR A 63 -6.05 -16.96 5.46
N ALA A 64 -5.26 -17.86 4.86
CA ALA A 64 -3.80 -17.83 4.96
C ALA A 64 -3.21 -16.53 4.39
N MET A 65 -3.69 -16.04 3.24
CA MET A 65 -3.23 -14.80 2.64
C MET A 65 -3.56 -13.58 3.51
N LYS A 66 -4.79 -13.48 4.05
CA LYS A 66 -5.16 -12.38 4.94
C LYS A 66 -4.32 -12.35 6.21
N LEU A 67 -4.11 -13.52 6.84
CA LEU A 67 -3.23 -13.65 8.00
C LEU A 67 -1.79 -13.28 7.65
N PHE A 68 -1.29 -13.69 6.49
CA PHE A 68 0.03 -13.31 6.02
C PHE A 68 0.17 -11.78 5.88
N PHE A 69 -0.79 -11.09 5.26
CA PHE A 69 -0.77 -9.63 5.12
C PHE A 69 -0.72 -8.90 6.47
N ILE A 70 -1.58 -9.31 7.42
CA ILE A 70 -1.60 -8.72 8.77
C ILE A 70 -0.28 -9.00 9.50
N ALA A 71 0.13 -10.28 9.56
CA ALA A 71 1.30 -10.70 10.33
C ALA A 71 2.61 -10.11 9.78
N SER A 72 2.78 -10.09 8.45
CA SER A 72 3.99 -9.54 7.83
C SER A 72 4.10 -8.02 7.99
N THR A 73 2.98 -7.29 7.91
CA THR A 73 2.95 -5.83 8.13
C THR A 73 3.19 -5.51 9.59
N ALA A 74 2.53 -6.21 10.52
CA ALA A 74 2.77 -6.07 11.96
C ALA A 74 4.22 -6.39 12.32
N TYR A 75 4.79 -7.44 11.72
CA TYR A 75 6.19 -7.78 11.90
C TYR A 75 7.14 -6.70 11.36
N THR A 76 6.81 -6.08 10.22
CA THR A 76 7.56 -4.95 9.66
C THR A 76 7.56 -3.75 10.60
N VAL A 77 6.38 -3.38 11.13
CA VAL A 77 6.25 -2.32 12.15
C VAL A 77 7.08 -2.67 13.39
N TYR A 78 7.01 -3.91 13.86
CA TYR A 78 7.83 -4.38 14.99
C TYR A 78 9.32 -4.24 14.73
N LEU A 79 9.80 -4.63 13.54
CA LEU A 79 11.21 -4.51 13.17
C LEU A 79 11.68 -3.04 13.21
N ILE A 80 10.88 -2.11 12.68
CA ILE A 80 11.22 -0.70 12.60
C ILE A 80 11.12 -0.01 13.97
N ARG A 81 10.11 -0.33 14.79
CA ARG A 81 9.90 0.33 16.09
C ARG A 81 10.77 -0.23 17.21
N PHE A 82 11.03 -1.54 17.23
CA PHE A 82 11.51 -2.21 18.44
C PHE A 82 12.74 -3.08 18.28
N LYS A 83 13.11 -3.55 17.07
CA LYS A 83 14.19 -4.54 16.91
C LYS A 83 15.53 -3.92 16.51
N PRO A 84 16.56 -3.89 17.39
CA PRO A 84 17.91 -3.50 17.00
C PRO A 84 18.55 -4.57 16.08
N PRO A 85 19.45 -4.17 15.16
CA PRO A 85 19.91 -2.81 14.90
C PRO A 85 18.97 -1.98 13.99
N ILE A 86 17.90 -2.60 13.45
CA ILE A 86 17.01 -1.96 12.47
C ILE A 86 16.36 -0.71 13.07
N SER A 87 15.78 -0.82 14.26
CA SER A 87 15.07 0.29 14.90
C SER A 87 15.95 1.49 15.24
N GLN A 88 17.26 1.29 15.38
CA GLN A 88 18.22 2.37 15.65
C GLN A 88 18.45 3.27 14.45
N THR A 89 18.08 2.80 13.25
CA THR A 89 18.26 3.55 11.99
C THR A 89 16.99 4.27 11.53
N TYR A 90 15.92 4.23 12.34
CA TYR A 90 14.66 4.90 12.05
C TYR A 90 14.75 6.39 12.40
N ASP A 91 14.65 7.25 11.38
CA ASP A 91 14.60 8.70 11.57
C ASP A 91 13.14 9.20 11.67
N ARG A 92 12.70 9.44 12.90
CA ARG A 92 11.36 9.96 13.20
C ARG A 92 11.15 11.41 12.74
N ARG A 93 12.22 12.19 12.58
CA ARG A 93 12.13 13.59 12.13
C ARG A 93 11.91 13.65 10.62
N ALA A 94 12.59 12.79 9.87
CA ALA A 94 12.35 12.62 8.44
C ALA A 94 10.94 12.02 8.17
N ASP A 95 10.57 10.95 8.86
CA ASP A 95 9.23 10.35 8.78
C ASP A 95 8.23 11.09 9.70
N SER A 96 7.99 12.37 9.41
CA SER A 96 7.19 13.28 10.26
C SER A 96 5.76 13.53 9.78
N PHE A 97 5.32 12.93 8.66
CA PHE A 97 4.01 13.20 8.06
C PHE A 97 2.82 12.88 9.01
N PRO A 98 2.04 13.88 9.44
CA PRO A 98 0.97 13.72 10.43
C PRO A 98 -0.31 13.07 9.87
N TYR A 99 -0.23 11.80 9.51
CA TYR A 99 -1.32 11.01 8.92
C TYR A 99 -2.54 10.88 9.84
N GLU A 100 -2.34 10.90 11.16
CA GLU A 100 -3.40 10.79 12.15
C GLU A 100 -4.35 12.00 12.10
N LYS A 101 -3.82 13.17 11.74
CA LYS A 101 -4.59 14.42 11.66
C LYS A 101 -5.17 14.64 10.26
N TYR A 102 -4.41 14.32 9.21
CA TYR A 102 -4.78 14.71 7.84
C TYR A 102 -5.32 13.59 6.96
N LEU A 103 -5.04 12.31 7.27
CA LEU A 103 -5.51 11.19 6.43
C LEU A 103 -6.63 10.39 7.10
N ILE A 104 -6.49 10.06 8.39
CA ILE A 104 -7.49 9.23 9.08
C ILE A 104 -8.88 9.88 9.14
N PRO A 105 -9.04 11.15 9.60
CA PRO A 105 -10.38 11.73 9.75
C PRO A 105 -11.16 11.87 8.44
N PRO A 106 -10.56 12.34 7.31
CA PRO A 106 -11.24 12.35 6.03
C PRO A 106 -11.64 10.94 5.54
N CYS A 107 -10.80 9.91 5.77
CA CYS A 107 -11.13 8.54 5.38
C CYS A 107 -12.32 7.99 6.18
N ILE A 108 -12.42 8.32 7.47
CA ILE A 108 -13.59 7.96 8.30
C ILE A 108 -14.84 8.64 7.79
N LEU A 109 -14.77 9.95 7.50
CA LEU A 109 -15.92 10.68 6.98
C LEU A 109 -16.38 10.12 5.64
N LEU A 110 -15.45 9.89 4.71
CA LEU A 110 -15.74 9.29 3.42
C LEU A 110 -16.37 7.90 3.58
N SER A 111 -15.85 7.05 4.47
CA SER A 111 -16.42 5.72 4.68
C SER A 111 -17.86 5.74 5.17
N LEU A 112 -18.23 6.71 6.02
CA LEU A 112 -19.60 6.85 6.52
C LEU A 112 -20.57 7.34 5.43
N VAL A 113 -20.07 8.11 4.47
CA VAL A 113 -20.89 8.64 3.36
C VAL A 113 -21.00 7.66 2.21
N THR A 114 -19.98 6.84 1.96
CA THR A 114 -19.89 5.99 0.77
C THR A 114 -20.08 4.50 1.02
N ALA A 115 -20.29 4.06 2.26
CA ALA A 115 -20.60 2.66 2.55
C ALA A 115 -21.93 2.24 1.90
N GLU A 116 -21.99 1.02 1.36
CA GLU A 116 -23.21 0.50 0.73
C GLU A 116 -24.34 0.28 1.75
N ASP A 117 -23.97 -0.11 2.97
CA ASP A 117 -24.86 -0.18 4.12
C ASP A 117 -24.17 0.31 5.40
N TRP A 118 -24.95 0.47 6.47
CA TRP A 118 -24.46 0.94 7.77
C TRP A 118 -23.98 -0.20 8.68
N SER A 119 -23.69 -1.39 8.11
CA SER A 119 -23.06 -2.44 8.88
C SER A 119 -21.62 -2.06 9.23
N VAL A 120 -21.17 -2.47 10.42
CA VAL A 120 -19.80 -2.18 10.86
C VAL A 120 -18.78 -2.75 9.88
N SER A 121 -19.05 -3.92 9.30
CA SER A 121 -18.17 -4.58 8.33
C SER A 121 -18.02 -3.77 7.05
N GLU A 122 -19.12 -3.22 6.52
CA GLU A 122 -19.09 -2.44 5.27
C GLU A 122 -18.46 -1.07 5.48
N ILE A 123 -18.73 -0.40 6.60
CA ILE A 123 -18.06 0.85 6.97
C ILE A 123 -16.54 0.63 7.10
N LEU A 124 -16.11 -0.44 7.78
CA LEU A 124 -14.69 -0.77 7.91
C LEU A 124 -14.05 -1.17 6.58
N TRP A 125 -14.79 -1.86 5.71
CA TRP A 125 -14.35 -2.16 4.36
C TRP A 125 -14.13 -0.87 3.55
N ALA A 126 -15.12 0.03 3.50
CA ALA A 126 -15.03 1.31 2.81
C ALA A 126 -13.90 2.19 3.37
N PHE A 127 -13.76 2.26 4.70
CA PHE A 127 -12.66 2.93 5.39
C PHE A 127 -11.30 2.39 4.94
N SER A 128 -11.15 1.06 4.87
CA SER A 128 -9.91 0.44 4.44
C SER A 128 -9.53 0.82 3.01
N ILE A 129 -10.51 0.99 2.11
CA ILE A 129 -10.29 1.35 0.71
C ILE A 129 -9.81 2.80 0.59
N TRP A 130 -10.46 3.72 1.30
CA TRP A 130 -10.05 5.13 1.34
C TRP A 130 -8.70 5.31 2.03
N LEU A 131 -8.43 4.60 3.12
CA LEU A 131 -7.14 4.72 3.81
C LEU A 131 -5.99 4.15 2.97
N GLU A 132 -6.19 3.01 2.30
CA GLU A 132 -5.16 2.39 1.44
C GLU A 132 -4.74 3.31 0.30
N CYS A 133 -5.69 4.05 -0.29
CA CYS A 133 -5.37 4.87 -1.46
C CYS A 133 -4.40 6.01 -1.16
N VAL A 134 -4.37 6.50 0.08
CA VAL A 134 -3.49 7.58 0.54
C VAL A 134 -2.36 7.10 1.45
N ALA A 135 -2.34 5.83 1.86
CA ALA A 135 -1.36 5.29 2.81
C ALA A 135 0.09 5.39 2.35
N ILE A 136 0.32 5.50 1.03
CA ILE A 136 1.66 5.62 0.44
C ILE A 136 2.31 7.01 0.66
N LEU A 137 1.52 8.06 0.96
CA LEU A 137 2.00 9.44 1.03
C LEU A 137 3.23 9.65 1.94
N PRO A 138 3.25 9.15 3.20
CA PRO A 138 4.41 9.33 4.08
C PRO A 138 5.71 8.77 3.47
N GLN A 139 5.61 7.66 2.74
CA GLN A 139 6.75 6.99 2.11
C GLN A 139 7.27 7.75 0.90
N LEU A 140 6.40 8.30 0.05
CA LEU A 140 6.83 9.10 -1.11
C LEU A 140 7.52 10.38 -0.66
N ILE A 141 6.95 11.06 0.33
CA ILE A 141 7.54 12.28 0.92
C ILE A 141 8.91 11.97 1.52
N LEU A 142 9.04 10.86 2.26
CA LEU A 142 10.32 10.43 2.82
C LEU A 142 11.38 10.17 1.74
N LEU A 143 11.00 9.53 0.63
CA LEU A 143 11.94 9.26 -0.47
C LEU A 143 12.37 10.54 -1.19
N GLN A 144 11.46 11.51 -1.35
CA GLN A 144 11.80 12.82 -1.91
C GLN A 144 12.81 13.56 -1.02
N GLN A 145 12.69 13.46 0.30
CA GLN A 145 13.63 14.07 1.25
C GLN A 145 15.02 13.42 1.21
N LEU A 146 15.11 12.10 1.01
CA LEU A 146 16.38 11.37 0.97
C LEU A 146 17.15 11.55 -0.34
N ARG A 147 16.49 12.02 -1.40
CA ARG A 147 17.01 12.19 -2.77
C ARG A 147 17.39 10.88 -3.45
N GLU A 148 18.38 10.15 -2.92
CA GLU A 148 18.83 8.87 -3.46
C GLU A 148 18.05 7.71 -2.85
N VAL A 149 17.36 6.95 -3.70
CA VAL A 149 16.57 5.79 -3.28
C VAL A 149 17.36 4.50 -3.53
N GLU A 150 17.55 3.71 -2.46
CA GLU A 150 18.14 2.38 -2.56
C GLU A 150 17.33 1.50 -3.54
N ASN A 151 18.02 0.74 -4.40
CA ASN A 151 17.38 -0.11 -5.41
C ASN A 151 16.29 -1.02 -4.84
N LEU A 152 16.53 -1.64 -3.68
CA LEU A 152 15.57 -2.57 -3.09
C LEU A 152 14.31 -1.85 -2.57
N THR A 153 14.47 -0.66 -2.01
CA THR A 153 13.37 0.24 -1.63
C THR A 153 12.60 0.70 -2.86
N GLY A 154 13.30 1.10 -3.93
CA GLY A 154 12.67 1.50 -5.19
C GLY A 154 11.85 0.37 -5.82
N ASN A 155 12.41 -0.85 -5.88
CA ASN A 155 11.71 -2.03 -6.39
C ASN A 155 10.48 -2.40 -5.53
N TYR A 156 10.59 -2.27 -4.20
CA TYR A 156 9.47 -2.45 -3.28
C TYR A 156 8.31 -1.49 -3.60
N VAL A 157 8.58 -0.19 -3.66
CA VAL A 157 7.56 0.84 -3.94
C VAL A 157 6.99 0.66 -5.35
N ALA A 158 7.82 0.30 -6.33
CA ALA A 158 7.37 0.01 -7.69
C ALA A 158 6.42 -1.20 -7.75
N ALA A 159 6.76 -2.31 -7.08
CA ALA A 159 5.88 -3.47 -6.99
C ALA A 159 4.55 -3.13 -6.31
N LEU A 160 4.61 -2.29 -5.26
CA LEU A 160 3.42 -1.82 -4.55
C LEU A 160 2.54 -0.91 -5.43
N GLY A 161 3.10 0.00 -6.23
CA GLY A 161 2.28 0.75 -7.18
C GLY A 161 1.69 -0.14 -8.27
N ALA A 162 2.48 -1.11 -8.75
CA ALA A 162 2.13 -1.90 -9.92
C ALA A 162 0.99 -2.88 -9.64
N TYR A 163 0.88 -3.44 -8.43
CA TYR A 163 -0.31 -4.24 -8.09
C TYR A 163 -1.59 -3.42 -8.24
N ARG A 164 -1.57 -2.14 -7.84
CA ARG A 164 -2.78 -1.32 -7.88
C ARG A 164 -3.19 -0.98 -9.29
N PHE A 165 -2.23 -0.67 -10.15
CA PHE A 165 -2.46 -0.50 -11.58
C PHE A 165 -3.11 -1.76 -12.20
N LEU A 166 -2.59 -2.95 -11.88
CA LEU A 166 -3.19 -4.21 -12.35
C LEU A 166 -4.61 -4.44 -11.79
N TYR A 167 -4.90 -3.97 -10.59
CA TYR A 167 -6.24 -4.04 -10.01
C TYR A 167 -7.25 -3.16 -10.75
N ILE A 168 -6.84 -1.97 -11.21
CA ILE A 168 -7.67 -1.14 -12.11
C ILE A 168 -7.96 -1.90 -13.40
N LEU A 169 -6.94 -2.49 -14.04
CA LEU A 169 -7.14 -3.28 -15.26
C LEU A 169 -8.05 -4.49 -15.03
N ASN A 170 -7.92 -5.14 -13.87
CA ASN A 170 -8.85 -6.19 -13.44
C ASN A 170 -10.29 -5.68 -13.35
N TRP A 171 -10.53 -4.51 -12.77
CA TRP A 171 -11.90 -3.97 -12.70
C TRP A 171 -12.45 -3.58 -14.06
N VAL A 172 -11.62 -2.98 -14.92
CA VAL A 172 -11.98 -2.71 -16.33
C VAL A 172 -12.37 -4.01 -17.03
N TYR A 173 -11.54 -5.05 -16.93
CA TYR A 173 -11.85 -6.36 -17.49
C TYR A 173 -13.18 -6.93 -16.97
N ARG A 174 -13.41 -6.87 -15.65
CA ARG A 174 -14.63 -7.38 -15.02
C ARG A 174 -15.88 -6.61 -15.43
N TYR A 175 -15.77 -5.30 -15.68
CA TYR A 175 -16.87 -4.50 -16.18
C TYR A 175 -17.35 -4.99 -17.55
N PHE A 176 -16.43 -5.39 -18.44
CA PHE A 176 -16.78 -5.90 -19.77
C PHE A 176 -17.09 -7.40 -19.83
N ALA A 177 -16.47 -8.20 -18.94
CA ALA A 177 -16.55 -9.66 -19.01
C ALA A 177 -17.66 -10.28 -18.13
N GLU A 178 -18.10 -9.61 -17.06
CA GLU A 178 -19.14 -10.13 -16.16
C GLU A 178 -20.54 -9.65 -16.61
N SER A 179 -21.55 -10.50 -16.42
CA SER A 179 -22.97 -10.19 -16.65
C SER A 179 -23.77 -10.53 -15.39
N PRO A 180 -24.28 -9.55 -14.62
CA PRO A 180 -24.21 -8.10 -14.85
C PRO A 180 -22.79 -7.51 -14.70
N PRO A 181 -22.52 -6.33 -15.28
CA PRO A 181 -21.23 -5.65 -15.15
C PRO A 181 -20.87 -5.39 -13.68
N TYR A 182 -19.61 -5.65 -13.32
CA TYR A 182 -19.11 -5.30 -12.00
C TYR A 182 -18.89 -3.79 -11.86
N VAL A 183 -19.60 -3.15 -10.93
CA VAL A 183 -19.45 -1.72 -10.63
C VAL A 183 -19.22 -1.55 -9.13
N ASN A 184 -18.14 -0.87 -8.76
CA ASN A 184 -17.80 -0.53 -7.38
C ASN A 184 -17.19 0.88 -7.34
N TYR A 185 -18.03 1.90 -7.21
CA TYR A 185 -17.59 3.30 -7.34
C TYR A 185 -16.47 3.67 -6.36
N VAL A 186 -16.56 3.21 -5.12
CA VAL A 186 -15.53 3.45 -4.08
C VAL A 186 -14.19 2.86 -4.50
N GLY A 187 -14.18 1.60 -4.93
CA GLY A 187 -12.98 0.91 -5.40
C GLY A 187 -12.34 1.60 -6.61
N TRP A 188 -13.14 1.97 -7.60
CA TRP A 188 -12.66 2.65 -8.81
C TRP A 188 -12.05 4.03 -8.50
N ILE A 189 -12.77 4.89 -7.77
CA ILE A 189 -12.28 6.24 -7.42
C ILE A 189 -11.02 6.15 -6.58
N ALA A 190 -11.04 5.35 -5.51
CA ALA A 190 -9.87 5.17 -4.65
C ALA A 190 -8.69 4.55 -5.42
N GLY A 191 -8.94 3.61 -6.34
CA GLY A 191 -7.89 3.04 -7.17
C GLY A 191 -7.23 4.05 -8.11
N VAL A 192 -8.02 4.93 -8.74
CA VAL A 192 -7.51 6.01 -9.59
C VAL A 192 -6.66 6.97 -8.76
N ILE A 193 -7.16 7.42 -7.60
CA ILE A 193 -6.39 8.28 -6.68
C ILE A 193 -5.08 7.61 -6.29
N GLN A 194 -5.12 6.36 -5.85
CA GLN A 194 -3.92 5.63 -5.44
C GLN A 194 -2.92 5.54 -6.58
N THR A 195 -3.36 5.19 -7.79
CA THR A 195 -2.47 5.04 -8.96
C THR A 195 -1.88 6.39 -9.38
N ALA A 196 -2.67 7.47 -9.31
CA ALA A 196 -2.21 8.82 -9.62
C ALA A 196 -1.04 9.25 -8.70
N LEU A 197 -1.09 8.90 -7.41
CA LEU A 197 -0.01 9.19 -6.47
C LEU A 197 1.32 8.49 -6.83
N TYR A 198 1.28 7.37 -7.55
CA TYR A 198 2.48 6.65 -7.99
C TYR A 198 3.06 7.15 -9.32
N VAL A 199 2.33 7.97 -10.09
CA VAL A 199 2.73 8.34 -11.47
C VAL A 199 4.12 8.98 -11.51
N ASP A 200 4.36 9.96 -10.64
CA ASP A 200 5.65 10.65 -10.56
C ASP A 200 6.78 9.70 -10.19
N PHE A 201 6.56 8.86 -9.17
CA PHE A 201 7.51 7.83 -8.77
C PHE A 201 7.83 6.86 -9.90
N PHE A 202 6.82 6.40 -10.66
CA PHE A 202 7.02 5.49 -11.78
C PHE A 202 7.84 6.10 -12.91
N TYR A 203 7.63 7.38 -13.20
CA TYR A 203 8.40 8.09 -14.20
C TYR A 203 9.89 8.07 -13.86
N TYR A 204 10.27 8.49 -12.65
CA TYR A 204 11.67 8.49 -12.22
C TYR A 204 12.24 7.09 -12.02
N TYR A 205 11.42 6.14 -11.54
CA TYR A 205 11.82 4.75 -11.43
C TYR A 205 12.18 4.17 -12.80
N ALA A 206 11.32 4.35 -13.81
CA ALA A 206 11.57 3.88 -15.17
C ALA A 206 12.81 4.54 -15.79
N LEU A 207 12.98 5.85 -15.59
CA LEU A 207 14.17 6.59 -16.02
C LEU A 207 15.45 5.98 -15.43
N SER A 208 15.47 5.73 -14.12
CA SER A 208 16.63 5.14 -13.45
C SER A 208 17.01 3.77 -14.02
N LYS A 209 16.01 2.94 -14.37
CA LYS A 209 16.23 1.59 -14.92
C LYS A 209 16.67 1.63 -16.38
N TRP A 210 16.10 2.52 -17.20
CA TRP A 210 16.50 2.65 -18.61
C TRP A 210 17.93 3.16 -18.77
N TYR A 211 18.31 4.17 -17.98
CA TYR A 211 19.63 4.78 -18.08
C TYR A 211 20.68 4.12 -17.17
N GLY A 212 20.29 3.10 -16.38
CA GLY A 212 21.19 2.44 -15.43
C GLY A 212 21.71 3.34 -14.32
N GLN A 213 21.00 4.44 -14.04
CA GLN A 213 21.38 5.44 -13.05
C GLN A 213 20.72 5.15 -11.70
N LYS A 214 21.24 5.80 -10.65
CA LYS A 214 20.60 5.75 -9.34
C LYS A 214 19.23 6.43 -9.39
N LEU A 215 18.26 5.90 -8.65
CA LEU A 215 16.94 6.51 -8.56
C LEU A 215 17.04 7.79 -7.70
N VAL A 216 16.82 8.93 -8.36
CA VAL A 216 16.78 10.24 -7.71
C VAL A 216 15.41 10.87 -7.93
N LEU A 217 14.74 11.26 -6.84
CA LEU A 217 13.45 11.94 -6.90
C LEU A 217 13.64 13.46 -6.81
N PRO A 218 12.82 14.25 -7.53
CA PRO A 218 12.88 15.71 -7.48
C PRO A 218 12.36 16.21 -6.13
N VAL A 219 12.98 17.27 -5.62
CA VAL A 219 12.44 18.00 -4.47
C VAL A 219 11.38 18.95 -5.00
N HIS A 220 10.13 18.77 -4.60
CA HIS A 220 9.15 19.85 -4.73
C HIS A 220 9.59 20.91 -3.74
N ALA A 221 10.22 21.97 -4.23
CA ALA A 221 10.59 23.12 -3.42
C ALA A 221 9.33 23.57 -2.67
N GLU A 222 9.44 23.73 -1.35
CA GLU A 222 8.40 24.32 -0.53
C GLU A 222 7.99 25.66 -1.18
N VAL A 223 6.73 25.78 -1.58
CA VAL A 223 6.08 27.05 -1.90
C VAL A 223 5.60 27.67 -0.59
#